data_AF-A0A2G1ZT07-F1
#
_entry.id   AF-A0A2G1ZT07-F1
#
_cell.length_a   1.000
_cell.length_b   1.000
_cell.length_c   1.000
_cell.angle_alpha   90.00
_cell.angle_beta   90.00
_cell.angle_gamma   90.00
#
_symmetry.space_group_name_H-M   'P 1'
#
loop_
_entity.id
_entity.type
_entity.pdbx_description
1 polymer ?
#
loop_
_entity_poly.entity_id
_entity_poly.type
_entity_poly.pdbx_seq_one_letter_code
_entity_poly.pdbx_strand_id
1 'polypeptide(L)'
;MNSQNHIAQALVRLRRGVTICAAGVFVAALIQLFVFGFVHFTDVRFQTIQDPSPTQHRTVVVTPTSNTIEGESRGRIALPTLTIEETVDLMSPKAAPDPNKVNSTAGVILKKISQGAIVVGIFSAVGLAVLTLLGAVVAGGASVPGVEKAVSACMWGLGLCVLALPWQDVFTSMPFAGVFASYQNMTAASDGATMPMQVLLLFVGVPAAVMAGAMVTGLRFGSGVEHGIMANQAPPPMDAVDREMAHTRENLSTHRQLGSVHNSFTGDTPAAPTESVGTISRQRSTEPPARRRSPLSGSQNESQQDYKRPI
;
A
#
# COMPACT_ATOMS: atom_id res chain seq x y z
N MET A 1 20.48 20.84 16.43
CA MET A 1 20.69 20.59 14.98
C MET A 1 20.96 19.12 14.63
N ASN A 2 21.48 18.26 15.54
CA ASN A 2 21.74 16.85 15.19
C ASN A 2 20.48 15.98 14.93
N SER A 3 19.35 16.25 15.59
CA SER A 3 18.13 15.44 15.46
C SER A 3 17.49 15.49 14.06
N GLN A 4 17.56 16.63 13.36
CA GLN A 4 16.97 16.80 12.03
C GLN A 4 17.71 15.97 10.96
N ASN A 5 19.03 15.82 11.08
CA ASN A 5 19.83 15.01 10.16
C ASN A 5 19.47 13.51 10.25
N HIS A 6 19.16 13.02 11.44
CA HIS A 6 18.73 11.63 11.63
C HIS A 6 17.37 11.34 10.98
N ILE A 7 16.43 12.29 11.03
CA ILE A 7 15.10 12.16 10.41
C ILE A 7 15.22 12.11 8.88
N ALA A 8 16.03 13.01 8.29
CA ALA A 8 16.25 13.03 6.84
C ALA A 8 16.84 11.69 6.34
N GLN A 9 17.83 11.13 7.05
CA GLN A 9 18.42 9.85 6.68
C GLN A 9 17.41 8.69 6.80
N ALA A 10 16.55 8.70 7.82
CA ALA A 10 15.49 7.71 7.98
C ALA A 10 14.48 7.76 6.82
N LEU A 11 14.06 8.96 6.41
CA LEU A 11 13.13 9.15 5.30
C LEU A 11 13.70 8.68 3.95
N VAL A 12 14.99 8.89 3.70
CA VAL A 12 15.66 8.38 2.48
C VAL A 12 15.66 6.84 2.45
N ARG A 13 15.95 6.18 3.58
CA ARG A 13 15.90 4.72 3.67
C ARG A 13 14.48 4.19 3.47
N LEU A 14 13.50 4.86 4.07
CA LEU A 14 12.10 4.49 3.97
C LEU A 14 11.57 4.67 2.54
N ARG A 15 11.96 5.74 1.83
CA ARG A 15 11.67 5.92 0.40
C ARG A 15 12.17 4.73 -0.42
N ARG A 16 13.43 4.32 -0.23
CA ARG A 16 13.98 3.16 -0.96
C ARG A 16 13.20 1.89 -0.68
N GLY A 17 12.82 1.64 0.59
CA GLY A 17 11.98 0.52 0.97
C GLY A 17 10.62 0.54 0.26
N VAL A 18 9.92 1.68 0.30
CA VAL A 18 8.63 1.88 -0.39
C VAL A 18 8.76 1.63 -1.90
N THR A 19 9.81 2.13 -2.55
CA THR A 19 10.05 1.91 -3.98
C THR A 19 10.27 0.43 -4.30
N ILE A 20 11.05 -0.29 -3.48
CA ILE A 20 11.29 -1.73 -3.66
C ILE A 20 9.99 -2.52 -3.49
N CYS A 21 9.19 -2.22 -2.46
CA CYS A 21 7.90 -2.88 -2.25
C CYS A 21 6.92 -2.58 -3.39
N ALA A 22 6.83 -1.33 -3.85
CA ALA A 22 5.99 -0.97 -4.99
C ALA A 22 6.41 -1.69 -6.28
N ALA A 23 7.72 -1.80 -6.53
CA ALA A 23 8.26 -2.58 -7.64
C ALA A 23 7.93 -4.08 -7.50
N GLY A 24 8.00 -4.63 -6.29
CA GLY A 24 7.61 -6.01 -6.01
C GLY A 24 6.15 -6.29 -6.33
N VAL A 25 5.23 -5.41 -5.92
CA VAL A 25 3.80 -5.50 -6.27
C VAL A 25 3.60 -5.40 -7.78
N PHE A 26 4.27 -4.46 -8.44
CA PHE A 26 4.19 -4.27 -9.89
C PHE A 26 4.65 -5.53 -10.65
N VAL A 27 5.81 -6.08 -10.31
CA VAL A 27 6.36 -7.27 -10.96
C VAL A 27 5.48 -8.49 -10.70
N ALA A 28 4.97 -8.67 -9.48
CA ALA A 28 4.06 -9.75 -9.16
C ALA A 28 2.76 -9.68 -10.00
N ALA A 29 2.16 -8.49 -10.10
CA ALA A 29 0.95 -8.27 -10.91
C ALA A 29 1.21 -8.50 -12.40
N LEU A 30 2.38 -8.05 -12.90
CA LEU A 30 2.80 -8.29 -14.28
C LEU A 30 2.97 -9.79 -14.58
N ILE A 31 3.61 -10.54 -13.67
CA ILE A 31 3.75 -11.99 -13.82
C ILE A 31 2.38 -12.66 -13.85
N GLN A 32 1.43 -12.26 -12.99
CA GLN A 32 0.08 -12.81 -13.02
C GLN A 32 -0.64 -12.52 -14.34
N LEU A 33 -0.50 -11.32 -14.88
CA LEU A 33 -1.07 -10.97 -16.18
C LEU A 33 -0.50 -11.87 -17.29
N PHE A 34 0.81 -12.12 -17.28
CA PHE A 34 1.43 -13.07 -18.22
C PHE A 34 0.92 -14.49 -18.02
N VAL A 35 0.89 -15.00 -16.78
CA VAL A 35 0.39 -16.35 -16.50
C VAL A 35 -1.05 -16.50 -16.99
N PHE A 36 -1.91 -15.51 -16.71
CA PHE A 36 -3.28 -15.49 -17.22
C PHE A 36 -3.31 -15.48 -18.75
N GLY A 37 -2.52 -14.63 -19.40
CA GLY A 37 -2.42 -14.58 -20.85
C GLY A 37 -2.01 -15.92 -21.48
N PHE A 38 -1.02 -16.59 -20.89
CA PHE A 38 -0.65 -17.95 -21.32
C PHE A 38 -1.78 -18.94 -21.08
N VAL A 39 -2.35 -18.99 -19.87
CA VAL A 39 -3.44 -19.94 -19.55
C VAL A 39 -4.66 -19.76 -20.46
N HIS A 40 -4.96 -18.52 -20.83
CA HIS A 40 -6.17 -18.16 -21.58
C HIS A 40 -6.00 -18.27 -23.09
N PHE A 41 -4.88 -17.79 -23.65
CA PHE A 41 -4.69 -17.72 -25.10
C PHE A 41 -3.84 -18.87 -25.66
N THR A 42 -3.11 -19.59 -24.82
CA THR A 42 -2.26 -20.68 -25.26
C THR A 42 -2.71 -21.98 -24.61
N ASP A 43 -3.04 -23.01 -25.39
CA ASP A 43 -3.47 -24.32 -24.89
C ASP A 43 -2.25 -25.13 -24.36
N VAL A 44 -1.37 -24.48 -23.58
CA VAL A 44 -0.14 -25.09 -23.04
C VAL A 44 -0.44 -26.03 -21.87
N ARG A 45 -1.68 -26.03 -21.39
CA ARG A 45 -2.12 -26.82 -20.23
C ARG A 45 -2.21 -28.30 -20.57
N PHE A 46 -2.68 -28.59 -21.78
CA PHE A 46 -2.95 -29.95 -22.22
C PHE A 46 -2.02 -30.32 -23.37
N GLN A 47 -1.40 -31.50 -23.27
CA GLN A 47 -0.85 -32.17 -24.43
C GLN A 47 -1.86 -33.24 -24.84
N THR A 48 -2.32 -33.18 -26.08
CA THR A 48 -3.13 -34.25 -26.66
C THR A 48 -2.18 -35.40 -26.98
N ILE A 49 -2.39 -36.56 -26.34
CA ILE A 49 -1.70 -37.78 -26.76
C ILE A 49 -2.29 -38.15 -28.13
N GLN A 50 -1.56 -37.82 -29.19
CA GLN A 50 -1.85 -38.37 -30.49
C GLN A 50 -1.50 -39.85 -30.42
N ASP A 51 -2.51 -40.72 -30.50
CA ASP A 51 -2.28 -42.16 -30.59
C ASP A 51 -1.29 -42.41 -31.74
N PRO A 52 -0.10 -42.98 -31.46
CA PRO A 52 0.81 -43.34 -32.51
C PRO A 52 0.16 -44.49 -33.28
N SER A 53 -0.40 -44.20 -34.46
CA SER A 53 -0.85 -45.12 -35.52
C SER A 53 -1.44 -46.47 -35.04
N PRO A 54 -2.68 -46.84 -35.40
CA PRO A 54 -3.37 -48.05 -34.92
C PRO A 54 -2.68 -49.40 -35.20
N THR A 55 -1.53 -49.41 -35.87
CA THR A 55 -0.71 -50.61 -36.13
C THR A 55 0.13 -51.11 -34.93
N GLN A 56 0.16 -50.42 -33.78
CA GLN A 56 0.92 -50.86 -32.59
C GLN A 56 0.09 -50.95 -31.29
N HIS A 57 -1.18 -51.37 -31.36
CA HIS A 57 -1.96 -51.63 -30.14
C HIS A 57 -1.45 -52.87 -29.38
N ARG A 58 -0.57 -52.65 -28.40
CA ARG A 58 -0.39 -53.55 -27.25
C ARG A 58 -1.41 -53.14 -26.21
N THR A 59 -2.53 -53.87 -26.16
CA THR A 59 -3.59 -53.70 -25.15
C THR A 59 -3.01 -53.95 -23.76
N VAL A 60 -2.70 -52.89 -23.03
CA VAL A 60 -2.51 -52.97 -21.57
C VAL A 60 -3.87 -52.73 -20.94
N VAL A 61 -4.54 -53.83 -20.60
CA VAL A 61 -5.75 -53.79 -19.78
C VAL A 61 -5.33 -53.32 -18.39
N VAL A 62 -5.59 -52.05 -18.08
CA VAL A 62 -5.49 -51.55 -16.71
C VAL A 62 -6.73 -52.03 -15.98
N THR A 63 -6.59 -53.13 -15.23
CA THR A 63 -7.60 -53.57 -14.27
C THR A 63 -7.75 -52.46 -13.22
N PRO A 64 -8.96 -51.93 -12.99
CA PRO A 64 -9.16 -50.94 -11.94
C PRO A 64 -8.88 -51.61 -10.59
N THR A 65 -7.78 -51.25 -9.94
CA THR A 65 -7.57 -51.57 -8.52
C THR A 65 -8.56 -50.72 -7.73
N SER A 66 -9.72 -51.31 -7.42
CA SER A 66 -10.65 -50.79 -6.44
C SER A 66 -9.96 -50.76 -5.08
N ASN A 67 -9.35 -49.62 -4.74
CA ASN A 67 -8.99 -49.31 -3.37
C ASN A 67 -10.28 -48.95 -2.63
N THR A 68 -11.01 -50.00 -2.26
CA THR A 68 -12.08 -49.96 -1.26
C THR A 68 -11.43 -49.56 0.06
N ILE A 69 -11.54 -48.28 0.42
CA ILE A 69 -11.33 -47.82 1.79
C ILE A 69 -12.69 -47.92 2.48
N GLU A 70 -12.90 -49.07 3.13
CA GLU A 70 -13.91 -49.23 4.19
C GLU A 70 -13.47 -48.45 5.43
N GLY A 71 -14.42 -47.76 6.08
CA GLY A 71 -14.23 -47.00 7.32
C GLY A 71 -15.10 -45.74 7.34
N GLU A 72 -16.42 -45.85 7.49
CA GLU A 72 -17.15 -45.91 8.77
C GLU A 72 -17.71 -44.52 9.22
N SER A 73 -19.01 -44.37 8.96
CA SER A 73 -20.08 -43.86 9.85
C SER A 73 -20.26 -42.36 10.17
N ARG A 74 -21.54 -41.98 10.01
CA ARG A 74 -22.35 -40.92 10.63
C ARG A 74 -22.26 -39.48 10.10
N GLY A 75 -23.31 -39.10 9.38
CA GLY A 75 -23.69 -37.69 9.16
C GLY A 75 -24.84 -37.53 8.19
N ARG A 76 -26.06 -37.96 8.57
CA ARG A 76 -27.30 -37.69 7.82
C ARG A 76 -27.59 -36.19 7.89
N ILE A 77 -27.28 -35.45 6.82
CA ILE A 77 -27.68 -34.04 6.66
C ILE A 77 -28.77 -33.99 5.58
N ALA A 78 -29.84 -33.27 5.92
CA ALA A 78 -31.04 -33.11 5.12
C ALA A 78 -30.76 -32.48 3.75
N LEU A 79 -31.43 -33.04 2.75
CA LEU A 79 -31.48 -32.57 1.37
C LEU A 79 -32.25 -31.23 1.30
N PRO A 80 -31.70 -30.14 0.74
CA PRO A 80 -32.50 -28.98 0.39
C PRO A 80 -33.27 -29.28 -0.91
N THR A 81 -34.60 -29.18 -0.83
CA THR A 81 -35.52 -29.21 -1.97
C THR A 81 -35.20 -28.04 -2.91
N LEU A 82 -34.51 -28.33 -4.02
CA LEU A 82 -34.28 -27.39 -5.11
C LEU A 82 -35.57 -27.24 -5.94
N THR A 83 -36.06 -26.00 -6.03
CA THR A 83 -37.10 -25.56 -6.95
C THR A 83 -36.62 -25.68 -8.41
N ILE A 84 -37.50 -26.18 -9.27
CA ILE A 84 -37.22 -26.76 -10.60
C ILE A 84 -36.99 -25.70 -11.71
N GLU A 85 -37.00 -24.40 -11.41
CA GLU A 85 -36.88 -23.36 -12.45
C GLU A 85 -35.45 -22.81 -12.67
N GLU A 86 -34.47 -23.15 -11.83
CA GLU A 86 -33.05 -22.73 -11.99
C GLU A 86 -32.14 -23.87 -12.51
N THR A 87 -32.71 -24.91 -13.12
CA THR A 87 -31.97 -26.08 -13.62
C THR A 87 -31.76 -26.10 -15.13
N VAL A 88 -32.34 -25.15 -15.87
CA VAL A 88 -32.32 -25.18 -17.35
C VAL A 88 -31.07 -24.50 -17.94
N ASP A 89 -30.40 -23.61 -17.22
CA ASP A 89 -29.16 -22.94 -17.70
C ASP A 89 -27.85 -23.59 -17.21
N LEU A 90 -27.93 -24.66 -16.40
CA LEU A 90 -26.77 -25.43 -15.92
C LEU A 90 -26.40 -26.63 -16.82
N MET A 91 -27.10 -26.82 -17.94
CA MET A 91 -26.82 -27.85 -18.94
C MET A 91 -25.97 -27.34 -20.12
N SER A 92 -25.06 -26.39 -19.88
CA SER A 92 -23.87 -26.33 -20.74
C SER A 92 -23.13 -27.64 -20.52
N PRO A 93 -23.01 -28.52 -21.53
CA PRO A 93 -22.39 -29.82 -21.35
C PRO A 93 -20.94 -29.56 -20.96
N LYS A 94 -20.64 -29.72 -19.66
CA LYS A 94 -19.27 -29.81 -19.16
C LYS A 94 -18.66 -30.97 -19.91
N ALA A 95 -17.98 -30.67 -21.01
CA ALA A 95 -17.49 -31.66 -21.96
C ALA A 95 -16.81 -32.76 -21.15
N ALA A 96 -17.28 -34.00 -21.34
CA ALA A 96 -16.75 -35.15 -20.62
C ALA A 96 -15.21 -35.09 -20.68
N PRO A 97 -14.50 -35.29 -19.54
CA PRO A 97 -13.05 -35.14 -19.50
C PRO A 97 -12.44 -35.99 -20.60
N ASP A 98 -11.81 -35.35 -21.59
CA ASP A 98 -11.17 -36.05 -22.69
C ASP A 98 -10.01 -36.88 -22.11
N PRO A 99 -10.10 -38.23 -22.12
CA PRO A 99 -9.09 -39.09 -21.50
C PRO A 99 -7.72 -38.95 -22.18
N ASN A 100 -7.67 -38.37 -23.39
CA ASN A 100 -6.44 -38.18 -24.15
C ASN A 100 -5.71 -36.87 -23.83
N LYS A 101 -6.25 -36.03 -22.93
CA LYS A 101 -5.59 -34.81 -22.45
C LYS A 101 -4.80 -35.08 -21.19
N VAL A 102 -3.48 -35.04 -21.30
CA VAL A 102 -2.58 -35.11 -20.15
C VAL A 102 -2.04 -33.72 -19.78
N ASN A 103 -1.85 -33.51 -18.47
CA ASN A 103 -1.28 -32.28 -17.95
C ASN A 103 0.15 -32.10 -18.46
N SER A 104 0.39 -31.01 -19.18
CA SER A 104 1.71 -30.64 -19.68
C SER A 104 2.64 -30.19 -18.55
N THR A 105 3.95 -30.46 -18.68
CA THR A 105 4.98 -29.94 -17.77
C THR A 105 4.93 -28.41 -17.65
N ALA A 106 4.56 -27.71 -18.72
CA ALA A 106 4.41 -26.26 -18.72
C ALA A 106 3.37 -25.77 -17.70
N GLY A 107 2.27 -26.51 -17.52
CA GLY A 107 1.24 -26.19 -16.53
C GLY A 107 1.77 -26.25 -15.09
N VAL A 108 2.66 -27.20 -14.79
CA VAL A 108 3.31 -27.31 -13.48
C VAL A 108 4.24 -26.12 -13.22
N ILE A 109 4.99 -25.70 -14.23
CA ILE A 109 5.89 -24.54 -14.14
C ILE A 109 5.09 -23.25 -13.93
N LEU A 110 4.05 -23.02 -14.75
CA LEU A 110 3.16 -21.85 -14.63
C LEU A 110 2.49 -21.79 -13.26
N LYS A 111 2.04 -22.93 -12.72
CA LYS A 111 1.47 -23.01 -11.38
C LYS A 111 2.48 -22.57 -10.31
N LYS A 112 3.72 -23.05 -10.37
CA LYS A 112 4.78 -22.66 -9.42
C LYS A 112 5.15 -21.18 -9.52
N ILE A 113 5.26 -20.65 -10.75
CA ILE A 113 5.54 -19.23 -10.99
C ILE A 113 4.40 -18.36 -10.44
N SER A 114 3.15 -18.73 -10.71
CA SER A 114 1.98 -18.03 -10.18
C SER A 114 1.99 -18.04 -8.65
N GLN A 115 2.20 -19.19 -8.01
CA GLN A 115 2.29 -19.27 -6.55
C GLN A 115 3.41 -18.39 -5.97
N GLY A 116 4.59 -18.40 -6.60
CA GLY A 116 5.68 -17.50 -6.22
C GLY A 116 5.31 -16.02 -6.34
N ALA A 117 4.65 -15.65 -7.43
CA ALA A 117 4.18 -14.29 -7.66
C ALA A 117 3.12 -13.84 -6.64
N ILE A 118 2.18 -14.72 -6.26
CA ILE A 118 1.18 -14.46 -5.20
C ILE A 118 1.90 -14.12 -3.89
N VAL A 119 2.83 -14.98 -3.46
CA VAL A 119 3.55 -14.81 -2.19
C VAL A 119 4.34 -13.51 -2.19
N VAL A 120 5.14 -13.28 -3.24
CA VAL A 120 5.94 -12.04 -3.36
C VAL A 120 5.04 -10.81 -3.42
N GLY A 121 3.92 -10.88 -4.15
CA GLY A 121 2.94 -9.80 -4.29
C GLY A 121 2.30 -9.43 -2.95
N ILE A 122 1.84 -10.41 -2.18
CA ILE A 122 1.21 -10.19 -0.86
C ILE A 122 2.23 -9.59 0.11
N PHE A 123 3.43 -10.19 0.24
CA PHE A 123 4.46 -9.66 1.14
C PHE A 123 4.88 -8.24 0.76
N SER A 124 5.00 -7.96 -0.54
CA SER A 124 5.34 -6.63 -1.04
C SER A 124 4.22 -5.63 -0.78
N ALA A 125 2.95 -6.02 -0.93
CA ALA A 125 1.80 -5.14 -0.69
C ALA A 125 1.62 -4.81 0.79
N VAL A 126 1.75 -5.81 1.67
CA VAL A 126 1.73 -5.61 3.13
C VAL A 126 2.90 -4.74 3.56
N GLY A 127 4.12 -5.04 3.07
CA GLY A 127 5.30 -4.22 3.32
C GLY A 127 5.13 -2.78 2.84
N LEU A 128 4.54 -2.59 1.66
CA LEU A 128 4.24 -1.27 1.09
C LEU A 128 3.28 -0.49 2.01
N ALA A 129 2.21 -1.12 2.48
CA ALA A 129 1.25 -0.49 3.39
C ALA A 129 1.90 -0.10 4.73
N VAL A 130 2.66 -1.00 5.36
CA VAL A 130 3.32 -0.73 6.64
C VAL A 130 4.35 0.39 6.50
N LEU A 131 5.19 0.35 5.46
CA LEU A 131 6.22 1.37 5.25
C LEU A 131 5.60 2.74 4.91
N THR A 132 4.57 2.80 4.05
CA THR A 132 3.91 4.07 3.73
C THR A 132 3.16 4.65 4.93
N LEU A 133 2.55 3.80 5.78
CA LEU A 133 1.94 4.22 7.04
C LEU A 133 2.98 4.80 8.01
N LEU A 134 4.10 4.08 8.21
CA LEU A 134 5.20 4.57 9.05
C LEU A 134 5.75 5.90 8.52
N GLY A 135 5.91 6.02 7.20
CA GLY A 135 6.33 7.26 6.55
C GLY A 135 5.37 8.42 6.78
N ALA A 136 4.05 8.17 6.69
CA ALA A 136 3.03 9.18 6.95
C ALA A 136 3.02 9.64 8.42
N VAL A 137 3.16 8.71 9.37
CA VAL A 137 3.23 9.03 10.81
C VAL A 137 4.47 9.86 11.12
N VAL A 138 5.64 9.48 10.60
CA VAL A 138 6.89 10.23 10.82
C VAL A 138 6.84 11.61 10.17
N ALA A 139 6.34 11.71 8.94
CA ALA A 139 6.18 12.99 8.24
C ALA A 139 5.18 13.92 8.95
N GLY A 140 4.07 13.37 9.45
CA GLY A 140 3.07 14.10 10.23
C GLY A 140 3.62 14.59 11.57
N GLY A 141 4.33 13.74 12.31
CA GLY A 141 4.93 14.12 13.59
C GLY A 141 5.97 15.22 13.48
N ALA A 142 6.70 15.27 12.37
CA ALA A 142 7.70 16.30 12.10
C ALA A 142 7.14 17.54 11.34
N SER A 143 5.84 17.58 11.04
CA SER A 143 5.19 18.67 10.28
C SER A 143 5.92 19.01 8.97
N VAL A 144 6.36 17.97 8.25
CA VAL A 144 7.20 18.11 7.06
C VAL A 144 6.35 18.61 5.88
N PRO A 145 6.81 19.62 5.11
CA PRO A 145 6.08 20.06 3.93
C PRO A 145 5.98 18.93 2.90
N GLY A 146 4.77 18.67 2.40
CA GLY A 146 4.47 17.54 1.52
C GLY A 146 3.93 16.30 2.22
N VAL A 147 3.60 16.38 3.52
CA VAL A 147 2.92 15.32 4.28
C VAL A 147 1.64 14.83 3.61
N GLU A 148 0.93 15.71 2.90
CA GLU A 148 -0.31 15.40 2.20
C GLU A 148 -0.08 14.35 1.10
N LYS A 149 1.08 14.42 0.41
CA LYS A 149 1.47 13.43 -0.61
C LYS A 149 1.81 12.09 0.03
N ALA A 150 2.47 12.09 1.19
CA ALA A 150 2.79 10.87 1.94
C ALA A 150 1.52 10.18 2.48
N VAL A 151 0.58 10.95 3.03
CA VAL A 151 -0.72 10.44 3.49
C VAL A 151 -1.54 9.91 2.31
N SER A 152 -1.56 10.63 1.19
CA SER A 152 -2.20 10.15 -0.04
C SER A 152 -1.59 8.83 -0.51
N ALA A 153 -0.26 8.69 -0.51
CA ALA A 153 0.41 7.44 -0.84
C ALA A 153 0.07 6.32 0.16
N CYS A 154 -0.07 6.63 1.45
CA CYS A 154 -0.53 5.66 2.45
C CYS A 154 -1.95 5.15 2.15
N MET A 155 -2.88 6.03 1.75
CA MET A 155 -4.23 5.62 1.37
C MET A 155 -4.22 4.68 0.16
N TRP A 156 -3.40 4.98 -0.86
CA TRP A 156 -3.20 4.08 -2.00
C TRP A 156 -2.55 2.76 -1.60
N GLY A 157 -1.51 2.79 -0.75
CA GLY A 157 -0.83 1.60 -0.25
C GLY A 157 -1.75 0.67 0.54
N LEU A 158 -2.61 1.22 1.41
CA LEU A 158 -3.62 0.45 2.14
C LEU A 158 -4.67 -0.13 1.18
N GLY A 159 -5.14 0.65 0.21
CA GLY A 159 -6.06 0.17 -0.83
C GLY A 159 -5.48 -1.00 -1.62
N LEU A 160 -4.21 -0.90 -2.04
CA LEU A 160 -3.50 -1.98 -2.74
C LEU A 160 -3.30 -3.20 -1.85
N CYS A 161 -2.99 -3.02 -0.57
CA CYS A 161 -2.84 -4.11 0.38
C CYS A 161 -4.16 -4.87 0.55
N VAL A 162 -5.28 -4.16 0.75
CA VAL A 162 -6.61 -4.77 0.83
C VAL A 162 -6.90 -5.51 -0.47
N LEU A 163 -6.71 -4.89 -1.63
CA LEU A 163 -7.02 -5.48 -2.93
C LEU A 163 -6.12 -6.69 -3.29
N ALA A 164 -4.90 -6.74 -2.77
CA ALA A 164 -3.94 -7.82 -2.97
C ALA A 164 -4.24 -9.09 -2.15
N LEU A 165 -5.04 -8.99 -1.08
CA LEU A 165 -5.34 -10.16 -0.25
C LEU A 165 -6.25 -11.15 -1.00
N PRO A 166 -6.02 -12.47 -0.84
CA PRO A 166 -6.84 -13.50 -1.47
C PRO A 166 -8.15 -13.68 -0.68
N TRP A 167 -9.11 -12.78 -0.86
CA TRP A 167 -10.32 -12.75 -0.05
C TRP A 167 -11.18 -14.01 -0.14
N GLN A 168 -11.16 -14.71 -1.27
CA GLN A 168 -11.88 -15.99 -1.43
C GLN A 168 -11.32 -17.10 -0.54
N ASP A 169 -10.01 -17.09 -0.26
CA ASP A 169 -9.40 -18.09 0.62
C ASP A 169 -9.74 -17.84 2.09
N VAL A 170 -9.98 -16.56 2.45
CA VAL A 170 -10.36 -16.16 3.82
C VAL A 170 -11.87 -16.27 4.03
N PHE A 171 -12.66 -15.87 3.03
CA PHE A 171 -14.11 -15.84 3.07
C PHE A 171 -14.67 -16.57 1.84
N THR A 172 -15.18 -17.77 2.06
CA THR A 172 -15.79 -18.60 1.01
C THR A 172 -17.00 -17.95 0.33
N SER A 173 -17.66 -17.00 0.99
CA SER A 173 -18.80 -16.25 0.47
C SER A 173 -18.43 -15.03 -0.38
N MET A 174 -17.14 -14.65 -0.46
CA MET A 174 -16.75 -13.46 -1.21
C MET A 174 -16.74 -13.72 -2.73
N PRO A 175 -17.45 -12.90 -3.53
CA PRO A 175 -17.50 -13.06 -4.98
C PRO A 175 -16.20 -12.63 -5.68
N PHE A 176 -15.24 -12.04 -4.95
CA PHE A 176 -13.99 -11.55 -5.50
C PHE A 176 -12.78 -12.26 -4.91
N ALA A 177 -11.93 -12.80 -5.77
CA ALA A 177 -10.71 -13.50 -5.36
C ALA A 177 -9.62 -12.57 -4.80
N GLY A 178 -9.69 -11.27 -5.15
CA GLY A 178 -8.55 -10.36 -5.06
C GLY A 178 -7.71 -10.37 -6.34
N VAL A 179 -6.61 -9.61 -6.33
CA VAL A 179 -5.72 -9.45 -7.52
C VAL A 179 -4.87 -10.68 -7.76
N PHE A 180 -4.36 -11.27 -6.67
CA PHE A 180 -3.47 -12.42 -6.71
C PHE A 180 -4.27 -13.71 -6.60
N ALA A 181 -5.16 -13.93 -7.58
CA ALA A 181 -5.98 -15.12 -7.65
C ALA A 181 -5.13 -16.39 -7.84
N SER A 182 -5.61 -17.51 -7.31
CA SER A 182 -4.94 -18.79 -7.46
C SER A 182 -4.92 -19.25 -8.93
N TYR A 183 -3.90 -20.03 -9.30
CA TYR A 183 -3.82 -20.63 -10.63
C TYR A 183 -5.06 -21.45 -10.99
N GLN A 184 -5.68 -22.12 -10.00
CA GLN A 184 -6.90 -22.89 -10.18
C GLN A 184 -8.08 -22.01 -10.62
N ASN A 185 -8.22 -20.83 -10.01
CA ASN A 185 -9.27 -19.87 -10.36
C ASN A 185 -9.07 -19.33 -11.78
N MET A 186 -7.83 -19.08 -12.19
CA MET A 186 -7.51 -18.66 -13.55
C MET A 186 -7.86 -19.74 -14.58
N THR A 187 -7.51 -20.99 -14.30
CA THR A 187 -7.85 -22.11 -15.21
C THR A 187 -9.35 -22.33 -15.29
N ALA A 188 -10.06 -22.30 -14.16
CA ALA A 188 -11.51 -22.49 -14.13
C ALA A 188 -12.24 -21.37 -14.89
N ALA A 189 -11.82 -20.12 -14.71
CA ALA A 189 -12.36 -18.99 -15.46
C ALA A 189 -12.09 -19.12 -16.97
N SER A 190 -10.90 -19.60 -17.35
CA SER A 190 -10.56 -19.82 -18.76
C SER A 190 -11.31 -20.98 -19.41
N ASP A 191 -11.78 -21.96 -18.64
CA ASP A 191 -12.56 -23.09 -19.14
C ASP A 191 -14.05 -22.72 -19.36
N GLY A 192 -14.39 -21.43 -19.27
CA GLY A 192 -15.72 -20.90 -19.54
C GLY A 192 -16.67 -20.89 -18.35
N ALA A 193 -16.15 -21.02 -17.11
CA ALA A 193 -16.98 -20.96 -15.92
C ALA A 193 -17.60 -19.57 -15.67
N THR A 194 -17.12 -18.53 -16.35
CA THR A 194 -17.52 -17.13 -16.15
C THR A 194 -17.62 -16.37 -17.46
N MET A 195 -18.42 -15.30 -17.46
CA MET A 195 -18.65 -14.46 -18.64
C MET A 195 -17.33 -13.84 -19.14
N PRO A 196 -17.05 -13.84 -20.46
CA PRO A 196 -15.74 -13.46 -21.00
C PRO A 196 -15.32 -12.03 -20.65
N MET A 197 -16.28 -11.09 -20.63
CA MET A 197 -16.01 -9.70 -20.24
C MET A 197 -15.62 -9.58 -18.77
N GLN A 198 -16.25 -10.36 -17.89
CA GLN A 198 -15.93 -10.38 -16.46
C GLN A 198 -14.53 -10.96 -16.22
N VAL A 199 -14.16 -12.01 -16.96
CA VAL A 199 -12.82 -12.60 -16.91
C VAL A 199 -11.76 -11.57 -17.28
N LEU A 200 -11.93 -10.84 -18.39
CA LEU A 200 -10.98 -9.82 -18.81
C LEU A 200 -10.86 -8.69 -17.78
N LEU A 201 -11.98 -8.20 -17.25
CA LEU A 201 -11.97 -7.12 -16.26
C LEU A 201 -11.26 -7.57 -14.97
N LEU A 202 -11.52 -8.80 -14.51
CA LEU A 202 -10.96 -9.33 -13.28
C LEU A 202 -9.49 -9.74 -13.39
N PHE A 203 -9.09 -10.38 -14.49
CA PHE A 203 -7.72 -10.93 -14.64
C PHE A 203 -6.77 -10.03 -15.44
N VAL A 204 -7.28 -9.02 -16.16
CA VAL A 204 -6.46 -8.04 -16.88
C VAL A 204 -6.64 -6.65 -16.28
N GLY A 205 -7.89 -6.20 -16.14
CA GLY A 205 -8.21 -4.86 -15.64
C GLY A 205 -7.71 -4.61 -14.22
N VAL A 206 -8.02 -5.53 -13.29
CA VAL A 206 -7.64 -5.39 -11.87
C VAL A 206 -6.12 -5.44 -11.66
N PRO A 207 -5.35 -6.41 -12.21
CA PRO A 207 -3.88 -6.37 -12.14
C PRO A 207 -3.27 -5.12 -12.77
N ALA A 208 -3.78 -4.64 -13.91
CA ALA A 208 -3.32 -3.40 -14.52
C ALA A 208 -3.57 -2.18 -13.62
N ALA A 209 -4.74 -2.12 -12.97
CA ALA A 209 -5.05 -1.08 -11.98
C ALA A 209 -4.09 -1.14 -10.77
N VAL A 210 -3.73 -2.34 -10.31
CA VAL A 210 -2.72 -2.52 -9.24
C VAL A 210 -1.35 -2.05 -9.67
N MET A 211 -0.92 -2.37 -10.89
CA MET A 211 0.35 -1.90 -11.43
C MET A 211 0.40 -0.36 -11.44
N ALA A 212 -0.67 0.27 -11.95
CA ALA A 212 -0.79 1.73 -11.96
C ALA A 212 -0.80 2.31 -10.54
N GLY A 213 -1.58 1.72 -9.64
CA GLY A 213 -1.67 2.13 -8.24
C GLY A 213 -0.33 2.02 -7.50
N ALA A 214 0.42 0.93 -7.71
CA ALA A 214 1.74 0.73 -7.12
C ALA A 214 2.73 1.80 -7.61
N MET A 215 2.72 2.09 -8.91
CA MET A 215 3.54 3.15 -9.50
C MET A 215 3.18 4.53 -8.95
N VAL A 216 1.89 4.87 -8.90
CA VAL A 216 1.41 6.15 -8.34
C VAL A 216 1.80 6.27 -6.87
N THR A 217 1.66 5.20 -6.09
CA THR A 217 2.06 5.17 -4.66
C THR A 217 3.54 5.49 -4.50
N GLY A 218 4.41 4.83 -5.28
CA GLY A 218 5.85 5.05 -5.25
C GLY A 218 6.26 6.49 -5.63
N LEU A 219 5.66 7.04 -6.70
CA LEU A 219 5.95 8.40 -7.17
C LEU A 219 5.43 9.48 -6.20
N ARG A 220 4.21 9.31 -5.66
CA ARG A 220 3.62 10.22 -4.66
C ARG A 220 4.44 10.23 -3.38
N PHE A 221 4.83 9.05 -2.90
CA PHE A 221 5.65 8.94 -1.70
C PHE A 221 7.04 9.56 -1.90
N GLY A 222 7.70 9.24 -3.02
CA GLY A 222 9.01 9.79 -3.36
C GLY A 222 8.99 11.32 -3.47
N SER A 223 8.02 11.88 -4.19
CA SER A 223 7.88 13.33 -4.32
C SER A 223 7.58 14.00 -2.97
N GLY A 224 6.72 13.42 -2.11
CA GLY A 224 6.47 13.95 -0.77
C GLY A 224 7.74 14.03 0.10
N VAL A 225 8.55 12.98 0.09
CA VAL A 225 9.81 12.93 0.85
C VAL A 225 10.84 13.93 0.33
N GLU A 226 10.95 14.12 -0.99
CA GLU A 226 11.89 15.08 -1.58
C GLU A 226 11.60 16.52 -1.17
N HIS A 227 10.33 16.93 -1.17
CA HIS A 227 9.94 18.28 -0.73
C HIS A 227 10.29 18.50 0.75
N GLY A 228 10.13 17.46 1.57
CA GLY A 228 10.49 17.47 2.97
C GLY A 228 11.99 17.56 3.26
N ILE A 229 12.81 16.89 2.45
CA ILE A 229 14.27 16.94 2.58
C ILE A 229 14.80 18.31 2.15
N MET A 230 14.31 18.83 1.01
CA MET A 230 14.75 20.14 0.50
C MET A 230 14.42 21.28 1.47
N ALA A 231 13.24 21.24 2.10
CA ALA A 231 12.88 22.25 3.09
C ALA A 231 13.77 22.26 4.34
N ASN A 232 14.34 21.10 4.71
CA ASN A 232 15.26 21.00 5.86
C ASN A 232 16.71 21.32 5.52
N GLN A 233 17.10 21.29 4.24
CA GLN A 233 18.46 21.61 3.78
C GLN A 233 18.60 23.05 3.27
N ALA A 234 17.50 23.71 2.92
CA ALA A 234 17.53 25.12 2.60
C ALA A 234 18.07 25.88 3.83
N PRO A 235 19.16 26.67 3.67
CA PRO A 235 19.56 27.60 4.70
C PRO A 235 18.32 28.40 5.13
N PRO A 236 18.08 28.61 6.43
CA PRO A 236 16.95 29.42 6.85
C PRO A 236 17.02 30.73 6.06
N PRO A 237 15.95 31.12 5.35
CA PRO A 237 15.99 32.28 4.47
C PRO A 237 16.57 33.42 5.28
N MET A 238 17.59 34.11 4.76
CA MET A 238 18.29 35.15 5.54
C MET A 238 17.28 36.15 6.11
N ASP A 239 16.18 36.42 5.41
CA ASP A 239 15.07 37.24 5.89
C ASP A 239 14.37 36.72 7.16
N ALA A 240 14.29 35.39 7.36
CA ALA A 240 13.75 34.81 8.60
C ALA A 240 14.77 34.92 9.73
N VAL A 241 16.05 34.71 9.46
CA VAL A 241 17.12 34.91 10.45
C VAL A 241 17.22 36.40 10.81
N ASP A 242 17.18 37.29 9.83
CA ASP A 242 17.20 38.74 10.01
C ASP A 242 15.94 39.24 10.70
N ARG A 243 14.78 38.66 10.40
CA ARG A 243 13.53 38.93 11.13
C ARG A 243 13.59 38.43 12.56
N GLU A 244 14.15 37.25 12.83
CA GLU A 244 14.35 36.74 14.19
C GLU A 244 15.42 37.54 14.95
N MET A 245 16.51 37.96 14.29
CA MET A 245 17.52 38.84 14.86
C MET A 245 16.94 40.23 15.13
N ALA A 246 16.11 40.78 14.25
CA ALA A 246 15.39 42.02 14.47
C ALA A 246 14.43 41.91 15.65
N HIS A 247 13.67 40.82 15.74
CA HIS A 247 12.74 40.59 16.85
C HIS A 247 13.47 40.37 18.19
N THR A 248 14.63 39.70 18.16
CA THR A 248 15.51 39.52 19.33
C THR A 248 16.16 40.85 19.71
N ARG A 249 16.56 41.68 18.75
CA ARG A 249 17.10 43.01 18.99
C ARG A 249 16.05 43.94 19.60
N GLU A 250 14.81 43.87 19.14
CA GLU A 250 13.68 44.60 19.70
C GLU A 250 13.38 44.15 21.15
N ASN A 251 13.34 42.83 21.40
CA ASN A 251 13.14 42.27 22.73
C ASN A 251 14.30 42.57 23.70
N LEU A 252 15.55 42.56 23.22
CA LEU A 252 16.72 42.94 24.03
C LEU A 252 16.75 44.45 24.29
N SER A 253 16.31 45.28 23.34
CA SER A 253 16.23 46.73 23.52
C SER A 253 15.18 47.13 24.55
N THR A 254 14.05 46.41 24.63
CA THR A 254 13.02 46.60 25.66
C THR A 254 13.45 46.10 27.03
N HIS A 255 14.30 45.05 27.12
CA HIS A 255 14.86 44.61 28.41
C HIS A 255 16.08 45.39 28.90
N ARG A 256 16.76 46.17 28.04
CA ARG A 256 17.94 46.95 28.45
C ARG A 256 17.61 48.20 29.29
N GLN A 257 16.33 48.57 29.44
CA GLN A 257 15.92 49.70 30.29
C GLN A 257 15.75 49.33 31.78
N LEU A 258 15.75 48.05 32.16
CA LEU A 258 15.64 47.62 33.56
C LEU A 258 16.99 47.43 34.28
N GLY A 259 18.12 47.51 33.56
CA GLY A 259 19.45 47.31 34.12
C GLY A 259 20.19 48.58 34.58
N SER A 260 19.61 49.78 34.42
CA SER A 260 20.29 51.04 34.78
C SER A 260 19.78 51.70 36.07
N VAL A 261 18.86 51.07 36.80
CA VAL A 261 18.31 51.62 38.06
C VAL A 261 18.53 50.64 39.22
N HIS A 262 19.78 50.25 39.49
CA HIS A 262 20.24 49.89 40.84
C HIS A 262 21.76 49.72 40.88
N ASN A 263 22.48 50.84 40.87
CA ASN A 263 23.85 50.91 41.37
C ASN A 263 23.97 52.14 42.30
N SER A 264 23.12 52.18 43.32
CA SER A 264 23.37 52.87 44.58
C SER A 264 23.62 51.76 45.59
N PHE A 265 24.87 51.38 45.84
CA PHE A 265 25.68 51.94 46.93
C PHE A 265 24.96 51.85 48.29
N THR A 266 25.01 50.66 48.90
CA THR A 266 25.04 50.53 50.36
C THR A 266 25.88 49.31 50.70
N GLY A 267 27.04 49.54 51.29
CA GLY A 267 27.78 48.48 51.96
C GLY A 267 27.08 48.12 53.26
N ASP A 268 27.03 46.83 53.58
CA ASP A 268 27.44 46.31 54.90
C ASP A 268 27.40 44.77 54.92
N THR A 269 28.59 44.21 55.14
CA THR A 269 28.97 43.17 56.10
C THR A 269 28.12 41.86 56.26
N PRO A 270 28.75 40.67 56.27
CA PRO A 270 28.06 39.38 56.19
C PRO A 270 27.58 38.86 57.56
N ALA A 271 26.38 38.26 57.58
CA ALA A 271 25.92 37.40 58.66
C ALA A 271 25.30 36.10 58.10
N ALA A 272 25.59 35.01 58.81
CA ALA A 272 25.43 33.61 58.46
C ALA A 272 23.94 33.12 58.45
N PRO A 273 23.68 31.86 58.04
CA PRO A 273 22.39 31.43 57.51
C PRO A 273 21.42 30.94 58.57
N THR A 274 20.13 31.22 58.37
CA THR A 274 19.03 30.56 59.07
C THR A 274 18.02 30.05 58.06
N GLU A 275 17.82 28.72 58.11
CA GLU A 275 16.76 27.98 57.44
C GLU A 275 15.39 28.59 57.76
N SER A 276 14.57 28.78 56.74
CA SER A 276 13.12 28.79 56.91
C SER A 276 12.44 28.14 55.71
N VAL A 277 11.87 26.98 56.00
CA VAL A 277 10.96 26.22 55.15
C VAL A 277 9.71 27.06 54.93
N GLY A 278 9.50 27.50 53.69
CA GLY A 278 8.35 28.30 53.28
C GLY A 278 7.69 27.69 52.05
N THR A 279 6.61 26.96 52.28
CA THR A 279 5.68 26.42 51.29
C THR A 279 5.11 27.53 50.40
N ILE A 280 5.55 27.61 49.14
CA ILE A 280 4.90 28.47 48.13
C ILE A 280 3.99 27.61 47.26
N SER A 281 2.72 27.59 47.68
CA SER A 281 1.60 27.25 46.82
C SER A 281 1.46 28.33 45.74
N ARG A 282 1.80 28.01 44.48
CA ARG A 282 1.55 28.89 43.33
C ARG A 282 0.38 28.34 42.53
N GLN A 283 -0.81 28.69 43.00
CA GLN A 283 -2.07 28.60 42.26
C GLN A 283 -2.34 29.97 41.63
N ARG A 284 -2.13 30.13 40.32
CA ARG A 284 -2.97 31.01 39.49
C ARG A 284 -2.79 30.76 38.00
N SER A 285 -3.86 30.24 37.42
CA SER A 285 -4.42 30.55 36.11
C SER A 285 -3.85 31.81 35.44
N THR A 286 -3.43 31.67 34.18
CA THR A 286 -4.04 32.40 33.06
C THR A 286 -3.73 31.68 31.75
N GLU A 287 -4.81 31.19 31.16
CA GLU A 287 -5.01 30.90 29.75
C GLU A 287 -4.15 31.76 28.80
N PRO A 288 -3.45 31.16 27.82
CA PRO A 288 -2.74 31.92 26.81
C PRO A 288 -3.75 32.68 25.93
N PRO A 289 -3.55 33.98 25.65
CA PRO A 289 -4.49 34.74 24.83
C PRO A 289 -4.61 34.08 23.46
N ALA A 290 -5.84 33.76 23.08
CA ALA A 290 -6.22 33.31 21.76
C ALA A 290 -5.55 34.22 20.72
N ARG A 291 -4.58 33.67 20.01
CA ARG A 291 -3.87 34.33 18.92
C ARG A 291 -4.90 34.61 17.83
N ARG A 292 -5.45 35.81 17.86
CA ARG A 292 -6.37 36.40 16.88
C ARG A 292 -5.72 36.24 15.50
N ARG A 293 -6.15 35.23 14.75
CA ARG A 293 -5.81 35.08 13.33
C ARG A 293 -6.46 36.26 12.62
N SER A 294 -5.67 37.23 12.22
CA SER A 294 -6.06 38.20 11.20
C SER A 294 -6.46 37.42 9.95
N PRO A 295 -7.68 37.59 9.41
CA PRO A 295 -7.96 37.12 8.06
C PRO A 295 -7.15 38.01 7.11
N LEU A 296 -6.01 37.51 6.63
CA LEU A 296 -5.39 38.05 5.43
C LEU A 296 -6.30 37.69 4.26
N SER A 297 -7.31 38.52 4.05
CA SER A 297 -8.03 38.67 2.80
C SER A 297 -7.06 39.33 1.81
N GLY A 298 -6.23 38.50 1.19
CA GLY A 298 -5.39 38.88 0.05
C GLY A 298 -5.96 38.20 -1.19
N SER A 299 -6.98 38.83 -1.78
CA SER A 299 -7.45 38.51 -3.13
C SER A 299 -6.36 38.90 -4.13
N GLN A 300 -5.43 37.99 -4.42
CA GLN A 300 -4.62 38.09 -5.63
C GLN A 300 -5.43 37.54 -6.80
N ASN A 301 -6.10 38.46 -7.48
CA ASN A 301 -6.40 38.36 -8.90
C ASN A 301 -5.08 38.19 -9.65
N GLU A 302 -4.62 36.96 -9.84
CA GLU A 302 -3.61 36.66 -10.85
C GLU A 302 -4.31 36.36 -12.17
N SER A 303 -4.35 37.42 -12.95
CA SER A 303 -4.58 37.49 -14.39
C SER A 303 -4.20 36.21 -15.13
N GLN A 304 -5.26 35.56 -15.61
CA GLN A 304 -5.34 34.70 -16.77
C GLN A 304 -4.55 35.30 -17.95
N GLN A 305 -3.29 34.89 -18.11
CA GLN A 305 -2.53 35.14 -19.34
C GLN A 305 -2.79 34.01 -20.32
N ASP A 306 -3.71 34.28 -21.24
CA ASP A 306 -3.91 33.57 -22.50
C ASP A 306 -2.59 33.51 -23.29
N TYR A 307 -1.95 32.34 -23.32
CA TYR A 307 -0.89 32.03 -24.28
C TYR A 307 -1.52 31.50 -25.57
N LYS A 308 -1.85 32.43 -26.47
CA LYS A 308 -2.25 32.16 -27.85
C LYS A 308 -1.02 31.64 -28.62
N ARG A 309 -1.03 30.38 -29.07
CA ARG A 309 -0.03 29.87 -30.02
C ARG A 309 -0.36 30.36 -31.43
N PRO A 310 0.60 30.92 -32.19
CA PRO A 310 0.46 31.08 -33.63
C PRO A 310 0.64 29.73 -34.34
N ILE A 311 -0.08 29.62 -35.46
CA ILE A 311 -0.23 28.48 -36.39
C ILE A 311 1.11 28.12 -37.03
#